data_AF-A0A2X4RE93-F1
#
_entry.id   AF-A0A2X4RE93-F1
#
_cell.length_a   1.000
_cell.length_b   1.000
_cell.length_c   1.000
_cell.angle_alpha   90.00
_cell.angle_beta   90.00
_cell.angle_gamma   90.00
#
_symmetry.space_group_name_H-M   'P 1'
#
loop_
_entity.id
_entity.type
_entity.pdbx_description
1 polymer ?
#
loop_
_entity_poly.entity_id
_entity_poly.type
_entity_poly.pdbx_seq_one_letter_code
_entity_poly.pdbx_strand_id
1 'polypeptide(L)'
;MEKDYITITGTEYYFGNIVFKVGDVISCEKEFDNDYDEEAIKVMIKTFGKVGYVANSSRTVAKGTKSAGRIYDKVGDKFYAKVCFVTGTSVIVEVLKRDENNHKNNRKIHK
;
A
#
# COMPACT_ATOMS: atom_id res chain seq x y z
N MET A 1 -13.76 1.46 14.45
CA MET A 1 -13.76 1.14 13.01
C MET A 1 -12.80 0.00 12.76
N GLU A 2 -13.18 -0.95 11.92
CA GLU A 2 -12.28 -2.02 11.48
C GLU A 2 -11.14 -1.43 10.63
N LYS A 3 -9.91 -1.89 10.91
CA LYS A 3 -8.69 -1.51 10.22
C LYS A 3 -8.42 -2.49 9.09
N ASP A 4 -7.96 -1.95 7.96
CA ASP A 4 -7.59 -2.76 6.81
C ASP A 4 -6.08 -2.89 6.78
N TYR A 5 -5.58 -4.12 6.91
CA TYR A 5 -4.17 -4.43 6.75
C TYR A 5 -3.94 -5.14 5.43
N ILE A 6 -2.82 -4.84 4.78
CA ILE A 6 -2.38 -5.51 3.56
C ILE A 6 -0.93 -5.96 3.71
N THR A 7 -0.55 -6.98 2.95
CA THR A 7 0.83 -7.48 2.88
C THR A 7 1.51 -6.96 1.63
N ILE A 8 2.75 -6.49 1.77
CA ILE A 8 3.64 -6.11 0.67
C ILE A 8 4.64 -7.24 0.45
N THR A 9 4.82 -7.60 -0.81
CA THR A 9 5.69 -8.69 -1.27
C THR A 9 6.48 -8.25 -2.50
N GLY A 10 7.44 -9.09 -2.93
CA GLY A 10 8.24 -8.83 -4.12
C GLY A 10 9.24 -7.70 -3.92
N THR A 11 9.55 -7.34 -2.67
CA THR A 11 10.48 -6.28 -2.31
C THR A 11 11.92 -6.65 -2.68
N GLU A 12 12.22 -7.95 -2.73
CA GLU A 12 13.50 -8.53 -3.13
C GLU A 12 13.90 -8.21 -4.57
N TYR A 13 12.94 -7.95 -5.45
CA TYR A 13 13.19 -7.52 -6.84
C TYR A 13 13.52 -6.03 -6.95
N TYR A 14 13.57 -5.30 -5.83
CA TYR A 14 13.84 -3.88 -5.76
C TYR A 14 15.00 -3.61 -4.78
N PHE A 15 14.70 -3.03 -3.62
CA PHE A 15 15.68 -2.65 -2.61
C PHE A 15 15.60 -3.55 -1.36
N GLY A 16 14.78 -4.59 -1.39
CA GLY A 16 14.48 -5.45 -0.25
C GLY A 16 13.69 -4.72 0.84
N ASN A 17 13.61 -5.34 2.02
CA ASN A 17 12.84 -4.81 3.14
C ASN A 17 13.53 -3.65 3.88
N ILE A 18 14.82 -3.40 3.61
CA ILE A 18 15.64 -2.40 4.34
C ILE A 18 15.16 -0.96 4.14
N VAL A 19 14.43 -0.68 3.06
CA VAL A 19 13.90 0.66 2.76
C VAL A 19 12.64 1.00 3.56
N PHE A 20 12.01 0.02 4.20
CA PHE A 20 10.81 0.22 5.01
C PHE A 20 11.18 0.43 6.47
N LYS A 21 10.63 1.46 7.11
CA LYS A 21 10.71 1.63 8.56
C LYS A 21 9.31 1.62 9.16
N VAL A 22 9.18 0.97 10.32
CA VAL A 22 7.92 0.96 11.07
C VAL A 22 7.52 2.41 11.40
N GLY A 23 6.28 2.76 11.09
CA GLY A 23 5.76 4.12 11.23
C GLY A 23 5.73 4.93 9.93
N ASP A 24 6.50 4.55 8.91
CA ASP A 24 6.54 5.26 7.63
C ASP A 24 5.17 5.22 6.94
N VAL A 25 4.84 6.31 6.25
CA VAL A 25 3.68 6.36 5.36
C VAL A 25 4.17 6.24 3.93
N ILE A 26 3.68 5.20 3.26
CA ILE A 26 4.00 4.89 1.86
C ILE A 26 2.76 5.08 0.99
N SER A 27 2.97 5.21 -0.32
CA SER A 27 1.88 5.29 -1.29
C SER A 27 1.69 3.94 -1.99
N CYS A 28 0.44 3.59 -2.24
CA CYS A 28 0.03 2.45 -3.05
C CYS A 28 -0.78 2.97 -4.23
N GLU A 29 -0.51 2.45 -5.42
CA GLU A 29 -1.12 2.88 -6.68
C GLU A 29 -1.60 1.66 -7.47
N LYS A 30 -2.82 1.71 -7.99
CA LYS A 30 -3.29 0.69 -8.94
C LYS A 30 -2.45 0.76 -10.22
N GLU A 31 -2.07 -0.39 -10.76
CA GLU A 31 -1.32 -0.50 -12.01
C GLU A 31 -2.23 -1.09 -13.09
N PHE A 32 -3.04 -0.22 -13.72
CA PHE A 32 -4.07 -0.61 -14.69
C PHE A 32 -3.53 -1.27 -15.95
N ASP A 33 -2.32 -0.91 -16.37
CA ASP A 33 -1.67 -1.42 -17.58
C ASP A 33 -0.73 -2.61 -17.27
N ASN A 34 -1.03 -3.40 -16.23
CA ASN A 34 -0.21 -4.54 -15.87
C ASN A 34 -0.59 -5.78 -16.69
N ASP A 35 0.36 -6.34 -17.44
CA ASP A 35 0.15 -7.46 -18.38
C ASP A 35 -0.24 -8.79 -17.71
N TYR A 36 -0.11 -8.90 -16.38
CA TYR A 36 -0.23 -10.18 -15.66
C TYR A 36 -1.37 -10.26 -14.66
N ASP A 37 -1.74 -9.13 -14.03
CA ASP A 37 -2.71 -9.06 -12.94
C ASP A 37 -3.43 -7.71 -13.00
N GLU A 38 -4.71 -7.74 -13.38
CA GLU A 38 -5.59 -6.57 -13.50
C GLU A 38 -5.84 -5.89 -12.14
N GLU A 39 -5.63 -6.62 -11.04
CA GLU A 39 -5.77 -6.13 -9.67
C GLU A 39 -4.42 -5.68 -9.06
N ALA A 40 -3.38 -5.52 -9.88
CA ALA A 40 -2.07 -5.14 -9.40
C ALA A 40 -2.08 -3.77 -8.72
N ILE A 41 -1.49 -3.71 -7.52
CA ILE A 41 -1.28 -2.49 -6.76
C ILE A 41 0.21 -2.38 -6.44
N LYS A 42 0.90 -1.46 -7.11
CA LYS A 42 2.32 -1.17 -6.86
C LYS A 42 2.49 -0.34 -5.60
N VAL A 43 3.58 -0.59 -4.90
CA VAL A 43 3.97 0.15 -3.70
C VAL A 43 5.11 1.10 -4.05
N MET A 44 4.95 2.36 -3.66
CA MET A 44 5.84 3.46 -4.01
C MET A 44 6.35 4.17 -2.75
N ILE A 45 7.66 4.38 -2.67
CA ILE A 45 8.31 5.26 -1.70
C ILE A 45 8.93 6.44 -2.46
N LYS A 46 8.67 7.68 -2.01
CA LYS A 46 9.03 8.91 -2.75
C LYS A 46 10.50 8.97 -3.19
N THR A 47 11.42 8.46 -2.38
CA THR A 47 12.86 8.47 -2.66
C THR A 47 13.34 7.30 -3.52
N PHE A 48 12.64 6.16 -3.49
CA PHE A 48 13.09 4.92 -4.13
C PHE A 48 12.26 4.52 -5.36
N GLY A 49 11.11 5.16 -5.58
CA GLY A 49 10.17 4.75 -6.62
C GLY A 49 9.42 3.48 -6.21
N LYS A 50 9.26 2.54 -7.15
CA LYS A 50 8.57 1.26 -6.93
C LYS A 50 9.44 0.36 -6.06
N VAL A 51 8.86 -0.16 -4.98
CA VAL A 51 9.57 -0.97 -3.98
C VAL A 51 8.93 -2.33 -3.71
N GLY A 52 7.82 -2.64 -4.37
CA GLY A 52 7.10 -3.90 -4.20
C GLY A 52 5.66 -3.81 -4.70
N TYR A 53 4.89 -4.84 -4.35
CA TYR A 53 3.48 -4.97 -4.71
C TYR A 53 2.65 -5.41 -3.51
N VAL A 54 1.36 -5.08 -3.53
CA VAL A 54 0.39 -5.69 -2.61
C VAL A 54 0.23 -7.16 -2.99
N ALA A 55 0.37 -8.05 -2.00
CA ALA A 55 0.26 -9.48 -2.19
C ALA A 55 -1.15 -9.88 -2.67
N ASN A 56 -1.25 -10.64 -3.76
CA ASN A 56 -2.54 -11.13 -4.27
C ASN A 56 -2.75 -12.65 -4.05
N SER A 57 -1.68 -13.44 -3.87
CA SER A 57 -1.79 -14.89 -3.72
C SER A 57 -1.91 -15.36 -2.25
N SER A 58 -2.57 -16.50 -2.01
CA SER A 58 -2.67 -17.12 -0.69
C SER A 58 -1.32 -17.51 -0.07
N ARG A 59 -0.28 -17.70 -0.90
CA ARG A 59 1.09 -17.98 -0.43
C ARG A 59 1.80 -16.73 0.11
N THR A 60 1.47 -15.56 -0.43
CA THR A 60 2.15 -14.29 -0.12
C THR A 60 1.38 -13.44 0.88
N VAL A 61 0.06 -13.60 0.96
CA VAL A 61 -0.78 -12.83 1.90
C VAL A 61 -0.57 -13.35 3.32
N ALA A 62 -0.07 -12.49 4.21
CA ALA A 62 0.05 -12.83 5.62
C ALA A 62 -1.36 -13.00 6.25
N LYS A 63 -1.51 -14.00 7.12
CA LYS A 63 -2.77 -14.24 7.84
C LYS A 63 -3.19 -12.98 8.61
N GLY A 64 -4.47 -12.63 8.50
CA GLY A 64 -5.03 -11.41 9.11
C GLY A 64 -4.92 -10.15 8.24
N THR A 65 -4.35 -10.26 7.03
CA THR A 65 -4.31 -9.17 6.04
C THR A 65 -5.19 -9.47 4.83
N LYS A 66 -5.50 -8.43 4.04
CA LYS A 66 -6.27 -8.50 2.79
C LYS A 66 -5.32 -8.61 1.60
N SER A 67 -5.74 -9.37 0.58
CA SER A 67 -5.06 -9.41 -0.70
C SER A 67 -5.32 -8.14 -1.53
N ALA A 68 -4.58 -7.97 -2.63
CA ALA A 68 -4.82 -6.89 -3.59
C ALA A 68 -6.28 -6.90 -4.08
N GLY A 69 -6.81 -8.01 -4.58
CA GLY A 69 -8.21 -8.09 -5.00
C GLY A 69 -9.22 -7.80 -3.89
N ARG A 70 -8.93 -8.18 -2.64
CA ARG A 70 -9.84 -7.91 -1.49
C ARG A 70 -9.89 -6.45 -1.09
N ILE A 71 -8.84 -5.67 -1.38
CA ILE A 71 -8.76 -4.25 -1.06
C ILE A 71 -9.09 -3.38 -2.28
N TYR A 72 -9.01 -3.91 -3.50
CA TYR A 72 -9.05 -3.15 -4.76
C TYR A 72 -10.24 -2.20 -4.88
N ASP A 73 -11.46 -2.68 -4.62
CA ASP A 73 -12.69 -1.87 -4.72
C ASP A 73 -12.92 -0.96 -3.52
N LYS A 74 -12.16 -1.14 -2.44
CA LYS A 74 -12.30 -0.36 -1.19
C LYS A 74 -11.41 0.87 -1.16
N VAL A 75 -10.45 0.96 -2.08
CA VAL A 75 -9.46 2.03 -2.16
C VAL A 75 -9.53 2.71 -3.52
N GLY A 76 -9.22 4.00 -3.54
CA GLY A 76 -9.05 4.74 -4.79
C GLY A 76 -7.76 4.35 -5.51
N ASP A 77 -7.58 4.90 -6.71
CA ASP A 77 -6.43 4.61 -7.59
C ASP A 77 -5.08 4.86 -6.93
N LYS A 78 -5.04 5.85 -6.03
CA LYS A 78 -3.91 6.12 -5.14
C LYS A 78 -4.37 6.30 -3.70
N PHE A 79 -3.76 5.52 -2.81
CA PHE A 79 -4.00 5.56 -1.38
C PHE A 79 -2.69 5.47 -0.60
N TYR A 80 -2.77 5.71 0.72
CA TYR A 80 -1.61 5.69 1.60
C TYR A 80 -1.77 4.57 2.63
N ALA A 81 -0.64 4.02 3.05
CA ALA A 81 -0.59 2.99 4.08
C ALA A 81 0.55 3.27 5.05
N LYS A 82 0.35 2.93 6.32
CA LYS A 82 1.35 3.07 7.37
C LYS A 82 2.02 1.73 7.62
N VAL A 83 3.35 1.71 7.63
CA VAL A 83 4.13 0.50 7.96
C VAL A 83 3.93 0.12 9.42
N CYS A 84 3.42 -1.07 9.65
CA CYS A 84 3.18 -1.61 10.99
C CYS A 84 4.26 -2.62 11.38
N PHE A 85 4.63 -3.50 10.46
CA PHE A 85 5.63 -4.54 10.69
C PHE A 85 6.50 -4.76 9.45
N VAL A 86 7.80 -4.95 9.68
CA VAL A 86 8.76 -5.37 8.66
C VAL A 86 9.29 -6.73 9.10
N THR A 87 9.12 -7.75 8.26
CA THR A 87 9.58 -9.12 8.53
C THR A 87 10.72 -9.49 7.59
N GLY A 88 11.24 -10.71 7.70
CA GLY A 88 12.29 -11.19 6.79
C GLY A 88 11.83 -11.28 5.33
N THR A 89 10.55 -11.52 5.07
CA THR A 89 10.03 -11.81 3.72
C THR A 89 8.90 -10.89 3.26
N SER A 90 8.35 -10.06 4.15
CA SER A 90 7.18 -9.23 3.84
C SER A 90 7.07 -8.01 4.75
N VAL A 91 6.29 -7.03 4.30
CA VAL A 91 5.96 -5.84 5.08
C VAL A 91 4.45 -5.77 5.26
N ILE A 92 3.98 -5.59 6.49
CA ILE A 92 2.55 -5.46 6.81
C ILE A 92 2.25 -3.99 7.07
N VAL A 93 1.22 -3.47 6.41
CA VAL A 93 0.85 -2.06 6.49
C VAL A 93 -0.64 -1.89 6.76
N GLU A 94 -0.99 -0.84 7.49
CA GLU A 94 -2.37 -0.38 7.73
C GLU A 94 -2.78 0.60 6.62
N VAL A 95 -3.87 0.32 5.92
CA VAL A 95 -4.46 1.23 4.93
C VAL A 95 -5.05 2.44 5.65
N LEU A 96 -4.56 3.64 5.30
CA LEU A 96 -5.03 4.88 5.87
C LEU A 96 -6.33 5.32 5.18
N LYS A 97 -7.40 5.46 5.95
CA LYS A 97 -8.65 6.03 5.45
C LYS A 97 -8.46 7.52 5.23
N ARG A 98 -8.97 8.06 4.12
CA ARG A 98 -9.05 9.51 3.94
C ARG A 98 -10.03 10.05 4.97
N ASP A 99 -9.58 10.93 5.85
CA ASP A 99 -10.48 11.71 6.69
C ASP A 99 -11.33 12.61 5.79
N GLU A 100 -12.61 12.27 5.64
CA GLU A 100 -13.58 13.08 4.88
C GLU A 100 -13.66 14.54 5.39
N ASN A 101 -13.27 14.78 6.64
CA ASN A 101 -13.29 16.09 7.30
C ASN A 101 -12.12 17.02 6.95
N ASN A 102 -11.01 16.52 6.39
CA ASN A 102 -9.84 17.37 6.08
C ASN A 102 -9.94 18.10 4.73
N HIS A 103 -10.98 17.84 3.94
CA HIS A 103 -11.10 18.39 2.58
C HIS A 103 -11.56 19.86 2.52
N LYS A 104 -12.05 20.44 3.62
CA LYS A 104 -12.57 21.83 3.64
C LYS A 104 -11.51 22.91 3.92
N ASN A 105 -10.35 22.58 4.47
CA ASN A 105 -9.36 23.60 4.85
C ASN A 105 -8.34 23.95 3.75
N ASN A 106 -8.05 23.05 2.81
CA ASN A 106 -7.01 23.32 1.79
C ASN A 106 -7.49 24.06 0.53
N ARG A 107 -8.81 24.27 0.36
CA ARG A 107 -9.35 25.09 -0.75
C ARG A 107 -9.39 26.60 -0.46
N LYS A 108 -9.07 27.04 0.75
CA LYS A 108 -9.09 28.48 1.12
C LYS A 108 -7.74 29.20 1.01
N ILE A 109 -6.66 28.51 0.63
CA ILE A 109 -5.31 29.09 0.63
C ILE A 109 -4.89 29.60 -0.77
N HIS A 110 -5.69 29.38 -1.81
CA HIS A 110 -5.47 29.96 -3.14
C HIS A 110 -6.54 31.01 -3.47
N LYS A 111 -6.47 32.15 -2.79
CA LYS A 111 -7.04 33.41 -3.26
C LYS A 111 -6.07 34.54 -3.00
#